data_AF-A0A293M702-F1
#
_entry.id   AF-A0A293M702-F1
#
_cell.length_a   1.000
_cell.length_b   1.000
_cell.length_c   1.000
_cell.angle_alpha   90.00
_cell.angle_beta   90.00
_cell.angle_gamma   90.00
#
_symmetry.space_group_name_H-M   'P 1'
#
loop_
_entity.id
_entity.type
_entity.pdbx_description
1 polymer ?
#
loop_
_entity_poly.entity_id
_entity_poly.type
_entity_poly.pdbx_seq_one_letter_code
_entity_poly.pdbx_strand_id
1 'polypeptide(L)'
;MFVGDVDFKVHVPDKHDRAMPGVWVGVKYDLPMGKNDGSVGSRRYFECPPKYGGFVRPVDLTIGDFPPDDEVDGELDLCEEL
;
A
#
# COMPACT_ATOMS: atom_id res chain seq x y z
N MET A 1 -6.64 -8.06 -7.77
CA MET A 1 -6.13 -6.76 -8.26
C MET A 1 -6.71 -5.73 -7.31
N PHE A 2 -5.88 -4.90 -6.68
CA PHE A 2 -6.36 -3.81 -5.81
C PHE A 2 -6.36 -2.53 -6.64
N VAL A 3 -7.46 -1.79 -6.59
CA VAL A 3 -7.66 -0.47 -7.22
C VAL A 3 -7.79 0.51 -6.05
N GLY A 4 -6.96 1.54 -6.00
CA GLY A 4 -7.06 2.59 -4.99
C GLY A 4 -6.10 3.74 -5.28
N ASP A 5 -6.34 4.89 -4.65
CA ASP A 5 -5.53 6.09 -4.77
C ASP A 5 -4.13 5.84 -4.19
N VAL A 6 -3.15 5.67 -5.07
CA VAL A 6 -1.78 5.40 -4.65
C VAL A 6 -0.95 6.68 -4.59
N ASP A 7 -0.80 7.22 -3.38
CA ASP A 7 0.29 8.16 -3.08
C ASP A 7 1.63 7.42 -3.15
N PHE A 8 2.28 7.46 -4.31
CA PHE A 8 3.57 6.78 -4.50
C PHE A 8 4.70 7.55 -3.81
N LYS A 9 5.34 6.90 -2.83
CA LYS A 9 6.69 7.28 -2.40
C LYS A 9 7.66 6.15 -2.71
N VAL A 10 8.47 6.36 -3.74
CA VAL A 10 9.54 5.43 -4.11
C VAL A 10 10.64 5.53 -3.06
N HIS A 11 10.92 4.43 -2.37
CA HIS A 11 12.09 4.33 -1.52
C HIS A 11 13.21 3.63 -2.29
N VAL A 12 14.31 4.35 -2.52
CA VAL A 12 15.57 3.76 -2.96
C VAL A 12 16.41 3.55 -1.70
N PRO A 13 16.55 2.30 -1.21
CA PRO A 13 17.39 2.05 -0.04
C PRO A 13 18.83 2.49 -0.33
N ASP A 14 19.40 3.23 0.62
CA ASP A 14 20.85 3.41 0.69
C ASP A 14 21.50 2.03 0.88
N LYS A 15 22.77 1.90 0.50
CA LYS A 15 23.59 0.67 0.63
C LYS A 15 23.61 0.07 2.05
N HIS A 16 23.17 0.83 3.05
CA HIS A 16 23.10 0.44 4.46
C HIS A 16 21.71 0.03 4.94
N ASP A 17 20.66 0.14 4.13
CA ASP A 17 19.31 -0.29 4.51
C ASP A 17 19.15 -1.80 4.35
N ARG A 18 19.51 -2.52 5.42
CA ARG A 18 19.43 -3.99 5.47
C ARG A 18 18.02 -4.51 5.67
N ALA A 19 17.08 -3.68 6.14
CA ALA A 19 15.73 -4.11 6.45
C ALA A 19 14.90 -4.34 5.18
N MET A 20 15.11 -3.51 4.16
CA MET A 20 14.40 -3.60 2.88
C MET A 20 15.38 -3.52 1.70
N PRO A 21 16.04 -4.64 1.33
CA PRO A 21 16.95 -4.65 0.20
C PRO A 21 16.20 -4.48 -1.15
N GLY A 22 16.83 -3.72 -2.05
CA GLY A 22 16.31 -3.45 -3.40
C GLY A 22 15.20 -2.40 -3.45
N VAL A 23 14.69 -2.08 -4.64
CA VAL A 23 13.66 -1.04 -4.79
C VAL A 23 12.33 -1.51 -4.22
N TRP A 24 11.68 -0.63 -3.47
CA TRP A 24 10.33 -0.81 -2.93
C TRP A 24 9.50 0.45 -3.21
N VAL A 25 8.22 0.23 -3.39
CA VAL A 25 7.25 1.30 -3.56
C VAL A 25 6.30 1.28 -2.37
N GLY A 26 6.27 2.39 -1.64
CA GLY A 26 5.27 2.62 -0.60
C GLY A 26 3.92 2.94 -1.24
N VAL A 27 2.90 2.22 -0.80
CA VAL A 27 1.50 2.35 -1.26
C VAL A 27 0.65 2.69 -0.05
N LYS A 28 -0.11 3.78 -0.15
CA LYS A 28 -1.23 4.06 0.74
C LYS A 28 -2.49 3.52 0.06
N TYR A 29 -3.27 2.73 0.79
CA TYR A 29 -4.55 2.17 0.35
C TYR A 29 -5.70 3.07 0.82
N ASP A 30 -6.86 2.98 0.17
CA ASP A 30 -8.08 3.69 0.60
C ASP A 30 -8.81 2.98 1.74
N LEU A 31 -8.57 1.68 1.89
CA LEU A 31 -9.19 0.79 2.88
C LEU A 31 -8.12 0.14 3.79
N PRO A 32 -8.49 -0.35 5.00
CA PRO A 32 -7.56 -0.92 5.98
C PRO A 32 -7.05 -2.34 5.61
N MET A 33 -6.60 -2.53 4.37
CA MET A 33 -6.14 -3.81 3.80
C MET A 33 -4.61 -3.95 3.74
N GLY A 34 -3.89 -2.90 4.14
CA GLY A 34 -2.44 -2.86 4.24
C GLY A 34 -1.87 -3.56 5.46
N LYS A 35 -0.55 -3.54 5.53
CA LYS A 35 0.25 -4.26 6.54
C LYS A 35 0.92 -3.34 7.55
N ASN A 36 0.99 -2.04 7.26
CA ASN A 36 1.71 -1.07 8.07
C ASN A 36 1.03 0.30 8.07
N ASP A 37 1.63 1.26 8.77
CA ASP A 37 1.24 2.66 8.91
C ASP A 37 2.20 3.60 8.14
N GLY A 38 2.93 3.06 7.15
CA GLY A 38 3.99 3.74 6.41
C GLY A 38 5.39 3.60 7.01
N SER A 39 5.55 2.76 8.04
CA SER A 39 6.85 2.45 8.67
C SER A 39 7.23 0.97 8.58
N VAL A 40 8.54 0.68 8.64
CA VAL A 40 9.10 -0.68 8.81
C VAL A 40 10.21 -0.61 9.85
N GLY A 41 10.05 -1.36 10.94
CA GLY A 41 10.94 -1.28 12.09
C GLY A 41 10.90 0.11 12.73
N SER A 42 12.06 0.74 12.92
CA SER A 42 12.15 2.10 13.46
C SER A 42 12.10 3.21 12.39
N ARG A 43 11.93 2.86 11.11
CA ARG A 43 12.04 3.80 10.00
C ARG A 43 10.68 4.09 9.37
N ARG A 44 10.35 5.38 9.24
CA ARG A 44 9.15 5.88 8.57
C ARG A 44 9.47 6.32 7.14
N TYR A 45 8.67 5.85 6.18
CA TYR A 45 8.81 6.17 4.77
C TYR A 45 7.71 7.14 4.34
N PHE A 46 6.48 6.85 4.73
CA PHE A 46 5.29 7.69 4.51
C PHE A 46 4.38 7.66 5.74
N GLU A 47 3.30 8.43 5.70
CA GLU A 47 2.30 8.51 6.78
C GLU A 47 0.95 8.01 6.27
N CYS A 48 0.35 7.09 7.01
CA CYS A 48 -1.03 6.65 6.82
C CYS A 48 -1.56 6.02 8.13
N PRO A 49 -2.88 5.83 8.26
CA PRO A 49 -3.43 5.12 9.42
C PRO A 49 -2.93 3.66 9.49
N PRO A 50 -3.02 3.01 10.66
CA PRO A 50 -2.68 1.60 10.80
C PRO A 50 -3.47 0.73 9.82
N LYS A 51 -2.78 -0.17 9.12
CA LYS A 51 -3.33 -1.04 8.07
C LYS A 51 -3.67 -0.32 6.75
N TYR A 52 -3.23 0.92 6.53
CA TYR A 52 -3.41 1.60 5.24
C TYR A 52 -2.13 1.62 4.39
N GLY A 53 -1.00 1.17 4.94
CA GLY A 53 0.29 1.18 4.25
C GLY A 53 0.71 -0.19 3.74
N GLY A 54 1.35 -0.22 2.56
CA GLY A 54 1.98 -1.40 1.96
C GLY A 54 3.33 -1.06 1.34
N PHE A 55 4.22 -2.05 1.27
CA PHE A 55 5.43 -1.99 0.44
C PHE A 55 5.35 -3.12 -0.59
N VAL A 56 5.43 -2.76 -1.87
CA VAL A 56 5.34 -3.70 -2.99
C VAL A 56 6.55 -3.58 -3.90
N ARG A 57 6.85 -4.63 -4.65
CA ARG A 57 7.89 -4.56 -5.67
C ARG A 57 7.35 -3.83 -6.89
N PRO A 58 8.19 -3.06 -7.62
CA PRO A 58 7.76 -2.39 -8.84
C PRO A 58 7.12 -3.31 -9.88
N VAL A 59 7.51 -4.59 -9.92
CA VAL A 59 6.97 -5.60 -10.86
C VAL A 59 5.52 -5.99 -10.55
N ASP A 60 5.06 -5.74 -9.32
CA ASP A 60 3.70 -6.04 -8.87
C ASP A 60 2.75 -4.84 -9.06
N LEU A 61 3.28 -3.72 -9.57
CA LEU A 61 2.52 -2.49 -9.79
C LEU A 61 2.10 -2.35 -11.24
N THR A 62 0.84 -1.96 -11.42
CA THR A 62 0.34 -1.42 -12.68
C THR A 62 0.02 0.05 -12.44
N ILE A 63 0.57 0.94 -13.28
CA ILE A 63 0.31 2.38 -13.21
C ILE A 63 -0.79 2.69 -14.23
N GLY A 64 -1.82 3.41 -13.79
CA GLY A 64 -2.97 3.74 -14.62
C GLY A 64 -3.88 4.75 -13.92
N ASP A 65 -4.89 5.19 -14.65
CA ASP A 65 -6.01 5.92 -14.08
C ASP A 65 -7.00 4.87 -13.54
N PHE A 66 -7.07 4.80 -12.21
CA PHE A 66 -7.84 3.82 -11.46
C PHE A 66 -8.85 4.58 -10.62
N PRO A 67 -9.88 5.18 -11.24
CA PRO A 67 -10.90 5.89 -10.48
C PRO A 67 -11.53 4.93 -9.46
N PRO A 68 -11.95 5.43 -8.28
CA PRO A 68 -12.75 4.62 -7.38
C PRO A 68 -13.96 4.08 -8.15
N ASP A 69 -14.28 2.80 -7.95
CA ASP A 69 -15.50 2.23 -8.50
C ASP A 69 -16.69 2.92 -7.80
N ASP A 70 -17.29 3.91 -8.47
CA ASP A 70 -18.42 4.69 -7.95
C ASP A 70 -19.72 3.86 -7.80
N GLU A 71 -19.70 2.56 -8.08
CA GLU A 71 -20.87 1.66 -8.02
C GLU A 71 -20.50 0.27 -7.47
N VAL A 72 -20.43 0.12 -6.14
CA VAL A 72 -20.61 -1.19 -5.50
C VAL A 72 -21.88 -1.15 -4.67
N ASP A 73 -23.00 -1.19 -5.38
CA ASP A 73 -24.34 -1.30 -4.84
C ASP A 73 -24.49 -2.67 -4.16
N GLY A 74 -24.12 -2.75 -2.88
CA GLY A 74 -24.79 -3.68 -1.96
C GLY A 74 -24.20 -5.07 -1.74
N GLU A 75 -22.95 -5.36 -2.12
CA GLU A 75 -22.32 -6.61 -1.67
C GLU A 75 -20.85 -6.36 -1.28
N LEU A 76 -20.69 -5.71 -0.13
CA LEU A 76 -19.56 -5.99 0.75
C LEU A 76 -19.62 -7.49 1.06
N ASP A 77 -18.95 -8.27 0.23
CA ASP A 77 -18.75 -9.70 0.47
C ASP A 77 -17.83 -9.83 1.69
N LEU A 78 -18.49 -9.85 2.85
CA LEU A 78 -18.08 -10.46 4.12
C LEU A 78 -16.58 -10.61 4.32
N CYS A 79 -15.93 -9.56 4.84
CA CYS A 79 -14.81 -9.79 5.75
C CYS A 79 -15.38 -10.25 7.11
N GLU A 80 -15.91 -11.48 7.10
CA GLU A 80 -16.38 -12.36 8.20
C GLU A 80 -17.51 -11.83 9.13
N GLU A 81 -18.73 -12.31 8.92
CA GLU A 81 -19.45 -12.93 10.04
C GLU A 81 -18.65 -14.19 10.43
N LEU A 82 -17.80 -14.04 11.44
CA LEU A 82 -17.27 -15.00 12.45
C LEU A 82 -15.80 -14.74 12.82
#